data_AF-A0A8T7M2T5-F1
#
_entry.id   AF-A0A8T7M2T5-F1
#
_cell.length_a   1.000
_cell.length_b   1.000
_cell.length_c   1.000
_cell.angle_alpha   90.00
_cell.angle_beta   90.00
_cell.angle_gamma   90.00
#
_symmetry.space_group_name_H-M   'P 1'
#
loop_
_entity.id
_entity.type
_entity.pdbx_description
1 polymer ?
#
loop_
_entity_poly.entity_id
_entity_poly.type
_entity_poly.pdbx_seq_one_letter_code
_entity_poly.pdbx_strand_id
1 'polypeptide(L)'
;MSRKVKLIVAGGLLTFTAMALGLILSVVFSVSTVNTRTTSPSNSNTAQQSAPSDQALQQTDAQSLQQANGEDFNYAAGLSDVMTQLGKGGGAGIIRQFANGPEAQGTISAIEPGGTKLTLNKNKVVNLASDAVLADVNGTITKDSLKVGDRVVAVGKVESDNSLTAKALIRLPALPKVLVGDFVSSDASTLKIKNNNVEWTATLGTNAKITKDGKDAKLTDLTNTQKVTVVGLADETAHTIVATSITQGRPTIAALGDFTNGKIKSIDTAGNSFVVTRIDPATRNSADATVKVDSNTKYLGNTIKGLSDLKVDDTVMVRGTKQTDGSYLATEVVSGNGFMRGIQAGPGGKGQGGQIAPGGQMRPGGRGQMGGSGGNTNSTGPVSNG
;
A
#
# COMPACT_ATOMS: atom_id res chain seq x y z
N MET A 1 -23.32 71.70 -5.88
CA MET A 1 -22.48 70.73 -5.15
C MET A 1 -21.65 69.96 -6.15
N SER A 2 -20.37 70.31 -6.29
CA SER A 2 -19.47 69.79 -7.32
C SER A 2 -18.57 68.70 -6.72
N ARG A 3 -18.71 67.45 -7.19
CA ARG A 3 -17.80 66.35 -6.81
C ARG A 3 -16.85 66.08 -7.98
N LYS A 4 -15.58 66.35 -7.71
CA LYS A 4 -14.44 66.15 -8.61
C LYS A 4 -14.15 64.65 -8.80
N VAL A 5 -14.08 64.23 -10.06
CA VAL A 5 -13.53 62.94 -10.50
C VAL A 5 -12.00 63.06 -10.52
N LYS A 6 -11.28 62.15 -9.86
CA LYS A 6 -9.82 62.00 -9.99
C LYS A 6 -9.54 60.78 -10.86
N LEU A 7 -9.13 61.06 -12.09
CA LEU A 7 -8.53 60.12 -13.04
C LEU A 7 -7.02 60.09 -12.76
N ILE A 8 -6.45 58.91 -12.50
CA ILE A 8 -5.00 58.71 -12.45
C ILE A 8 -4.65 57.76 -13.60
N VAL A 9 -3.99 58.32 -14.62
CA VAL A 9 -3.32 57.61 -15.71
C VAL A 9 -1.85 58.02 -15.66
N ALA A 10 -0.97 57.06 -15.47
CA ALA A 10 0.45 57.09 -15.83
C ALA A 10 0.87 55.61 -15.90
N GLY A 11 1.35 55.04 -17.00
CA GLY A 11 2.27 55.60 -17.99
C GLY A 11 3.65 54.99 -17.71
N GLY A 12 3.96 53.88 -18.39
CA GLY A 12 5.21 53.14 -18.19
C GLY A 12 5.47 52.15 -19.33
N LEU A 13 5.88 52.70 -20.46
CA LEU A 13 6.39 52.01 -21.65
C LEU A 13 7.86 51.61 -21.39
N LEU A 14 8.20 50.32 -21.49
CA LEU A 14 9.59 49.91 -21.77
C LEU A 14 9.60 48.57 -22.52
N THR A 15 9.88 48.67 -23.82
CA THR A 15 10.32 47.61 -24.71
C THR A 15 11.79 47.27 -24.45
N PHE A 16 12.14 45.97 -24.42
CA PHE A 16 13.49 45.51 -24.75
C PHE A 16 13.46 44.18 -25.52
N THR A 17 14.48 44.08 -26.36
CA THR A 17 14.63 43.29 -27.58
C THR A 17 15.21 41.89 -27.32
N ALA A 18 15.02 41.01 -28.29
CA ALA A 18 15.50 39.62 -28.35
C ALA A 18 17.03 39.42 -28.34
N MET A 19 17.47 38.23 -27.89
CA MET A 19 18.66 37.45 -28.34
C MET A 19 18.44 36.00 -27.87
N ALA A 20 18.26 35.00 -28.75
CA ALA A 20 19.24 34.31 -29.61
C ALA A 20 20.10 33.24 -28.88
N LEU A 21 19.86 31.98 -29.30
CA LEU A 21 20.80 30.88 -29.55
C LEU A 21 21.70 30.34 -28.42
N GLY A 22 21.61 29.03 -28.20
CA GLY A 22 22.56 28.27 -27.37
C GLY A 22 22.28 26.76 -27.35
N LEU A 23 22.40 26.12 -28.51
CA LEU A 23 22.36 24.67 -28.70
C LEU A 23 23.66 24.06 -28.15
N ILE A 24 23.59 23.20 -27.13
CA ILE A 24 24.70 22.30 -26.76
C ILE A 24 24.15 20.88 -26.65
N LEU A 25 24.55 20.09 -27.63
CA LEU A 25 24.42 18.65 -27.74
C LEU A 25 25.61 18.03 -26.99
N SER A 26 25.35 17.27 -25.92
CA SER A 26 26.38 16.47 -25.24
C SER A 26 25.93 15.01 -25.23
N VAL A 27 26.46 14.25 -26.19
CA VAL A 27 26.38 12.79 -26.25
C VAL A 27 27.44 12.23 -25.29
N VAL A 28 27.02 11.45 -24.29
CA VAL A 28 27.93 10.63 -23.49
C VAL A 28 27.57 9.16 -23.71
N PHE A 29 28.43 8.47 -24.45
CA PHE A 29 28.48 7.02 -24.51
C PHE A 29 29.00 6.49 -23.17
N SER A 30 28.24 5.62 -22.49
CA SER A 30 28.77 4.76 -21.43
C SER A 30 28.75 3.31 -21.91
N VAL A 31 29.96 2.78 -22.07
CA VAL A 31 30.27 1.40 -22.41
C VAL A 31 29.82 0.48 -21.27
N SER A 32 28.99 -0.51 -21.60
CA SER A 32 28.60 -1.57 -20.65
C SER A 32 29.64 -2.69 -20.69
N THR A 33 30.31 -2.94 -19.58
CA THR A 33 31.15 -4.13 -19.37
C THR A 33 30.25 -5.35 -19.15
N VAL A 34 30.35 -6.30 -20.09
CA VAL A 34 29.72 -7.62 -20.01
C VAL A 34 30.51 -8.48 -19.02
N ASN A 35 29.85 -8.92 -17.95
CA ASN A 35 30.40 -9.89 -17.00
C ASN A 35 29.84 -11.28 -17.34
N THR A 36 30.64 -12.09 -18.03
CA THR A 36 30.31 -13.48 -18.37
C THR A 36 30.52 -14.38 -17.16
N ARG A 37 29.43 -14.84 -16.54
CA ARG A 37 29.50 -15.97 -15.60
C ARG A 37 29.44 -17.28 -16.36
N THR A 38 30.54 -18.02 -16.24
CA THR A 38 30.76 -19.38 -16.70
C THR A 38 29.85 -20.36 -15.97
N THR A 39 29.15 -21.20 -16.73
CA THR A 39 28.47 -22.40 -16.26
C THR A 39 29.47 -23.57 -16.23
N SER A 40 29.70 -24.17 -15.06
CA SER A 40 30.40 -25.46 -14.95
C SER A 40 29.42 -26.63 -14.98
N PRO A 41 29.82 -27.78 -15.56
CA PRO A 41 28.92 -28.87 -15.90
C PRO A 41 28.62 -29.87 -14.77
N SER A 42 27.43 -30.46 -14.91
CA SER A 42 26.90 -31.75 -14.45
C SER A 42 27.87 -32.74 -13.79
N ASN A 43 27.44 -33.29 -12.65
CA ASN A 43 27.80 -34.65 -12.27
C ASN A 43 26.54 -35.42 -11.82
N SER A 44 26.13 -36.37 -12.66
CA SER A 44 25.05 -37.31 -12.42
C SER A 44 25.58 -38.53 -11.69
N ASN A 45 25.01 -38.88 -10.53
CA ASN A 45 25.16 -40.21 -9.98
C ASN A 45 23.80 -40.75 -9.52
N THR A 46 23.39 -41.81 -10.21
CA THR A 46 22.18 -42.59 -10.02
C THR A 46 22.36 -43.60 -8.90
N ALA A 47 21.42 -43.62 -7.94
CA ALA A 47 21.11 -44.83 -7.19
C ALA A 47 19.61 -44.82 -6.84
N GLN A 48 18.91 -45.81 -7.38
CA GLN A 48 17.52 -46.16 -7.11
C GLN A 48 17.34 -46.54 -5.64
N GLN A 49 16.28 -46.03 -5.01
CA GLN A 49 15.54 -46.84 -4.04
C GLN A 49 14.07 -46.42 -4.03
N SER A 50 13.21 -47.42 -4.15
CA SER A 50 11.79 -47.31 -4.45
C SER A 50 10.92 -47.37 -3.20
N ALA A 51 9.76 -46.70 -3.31
CA ALA A 51 8.47 -46.90 -2.62
C ALA A 51 8.23 -46.18 -1.26
N PRO A 52 6.96 -45.91 -0.86
CA PRO A 52 5.70 -45.79 -1.63
C PRO A 52 5.03 -44.39 -1.49
N SER A 53 3.98 -44.22 -2.28
CA SER A 53 3.18 -43.02 -2.55
C SER A 53 2.27 -42.54 -1.40
N ASP A 54 2.44 -41.27 -0.99
CA ASP A 54 1.42 -40.47 -0.29
C ASP A 54 0.99 -39.30 -1.19
N GLN A 55 0.22 -39.61 -2.23
CA GLN A 55 -0.51 -38.61 -3.02
C GLN A 55 -1.94 -38.46 -2.48
N ALA A 56 -2.08 -37.73 -1.39
CA ALA A 56 -3.35 -37.11 -0.98
C ALA A 56 -3.06 -36.16 0.18
N LEU A 57 -2.59 -34.94 -0.11
CA LEU A 57 -2.69 -33.75 0.78
C LEU A 57 -2.01 -32.47 0.23
N GLN A 58 -1.46 -32.46 -0.99
CA GLN A 58 -0.82 -31.26 -1.57
C GLN A 58 -1.61 -30.62 -2.73
N GLN A 59 -2.94 -30.56 -2.64
CA GLN A 59 -3.77 -29.95 -3.69
C GLN A 59 -4.72 -28.84 -3.23
N THR A 60 -4.63 -28.38 -1.98
CA THR A 60 -5.52 -27.31 -1.46
C THR A 60 -4.84 -25.97 -1.20
N ASP A 61 -3.49 -25.89 -1.20
CA ASP A 61 -2.79 -24.65 -0.84
C ASP A 61 -2.07 -23.95 -2.01
N ALA A 62 -2.07 -24.54 -3.22
CA ALA A 62 -1.51 -23.91 -4.42
C ALA A 62 -2.51 -22.99 -5.16
N GLN A 63 -3.81 -23.06 -4.83
CA GLN A 63 -4.84 -22.20 -5.45
C GLN A 63 -5.08 -20.89 -4.70
N SER A 64 -4.68 -20.76 -3.43
CA SER A 64 -4.90 -19.56 -2.62
C SER A 64 -3.77 -18.52 -2.72
N LEU A 65 -2.60 -18.88 -3.26
CA LEU A 65 -1.45 -17.97 -3.44
C LEU A 65 -1.27 -17.44 -4.87
N GLN A 66 -1.98 -17.97 -5.86
CA GLN A 66 -2.00 -17.40 -7.23
C GLN A 66 -2.98 -16.22 -7.39
N GLN A 67 -3.91 -16.02 -6.45
CA GLN A 67 -4.84 -14.87 -6.47
C GLN A 67 -4.25 -13.56 -5.93
N ALA A 68 -3.06 -13.56 -5.35
CA ALA A 68 -2.45 -12.34 -4.79
C ALA A 68 -1.52 -11.59 -5.75
N ASN A 69 -1.16 -12.16 -6.91
CA ASN A 69 -0.22 -11.56 -7.88
C ASN A 69 -0.68 -11.65 -9.34
N GLY A 70 -1.91 -12.09 -9.60
CA GLY A 70 -2.51 -12.19 -10.93
C GLY A 70 -3.86 -11.48 -10.94
N GLU A 71 -3.84 -10.15 -10.93
CA GLU A 71 -5.06 -9.36 -11.10
C GLU A 71 -5.51 -9.42 -12.56
N ASP A 72 -6.22 -10.49 -12.90
CA ASP A 72 -7.28 -10.42 -13.92
C ASP A 72 -8.45 -9.66 -13.27
N PHE A 73 -8.31 -8.33 -13.19
CA PHE A 73 -9.45 -7.47 -12.92
C PHE A 73 -10.49 -7.73 -14.00
N ASN A 74 -11.67 -8.18 -13.59
CA ASN A 74 -12.78 -8.45 -14.50
C ASN A 74 -13.36 -7.11 -15.01
N TYR A 75 -12.68 -6.50 -15.99
CA TYR A 75 -12.98 -5.17 -16.57
C TYR A 75 -14.23 -5.13 -17.45
N ALA A 76 -14.90 -6.27 -17.67
CA ALA A 76 -16.07 -6.37 -18.53
C ALA A 76 -17.19 -5.37 -18.16
N ALA A 77 -17.39 -5.09 -16.88
CA ALA A 77 -18.38 -4.13 -16.41
C ALA A 77 -17.99 -2.66 -16.72
N GLY A 78 -16.69 -2.32 -16.68
CA GLY A 78 -16.21 -0.97 -16.95
C GLY A 78 -16.21 -0.62 -18.45
N LEU A 79 -15.91 -1.61 -19.30
CA LEU A 79 -15.96 -1.45 -20.76
C LEU A 79 -17.38 -1.12 -21.23
N SER A 80 -18.41 -1.79 -20.72
CA SER A 80 -19.82 -1.50 -21.03
C SER A 80 -20.20 -0.02 -20.83
N ASP A 81 -19.73 0.59 -19.75
CA ASP A 81 -20.11 1.95 -19.38
C ASP A 81 -19.35 3.00 -20.20
N VAL A 82 -18.04 2.78 -20.42
CA VAL A 82 -17.21 3.57 -21.36
C VAL A 82 -17.79 3.51 -22.78
N MET A 83 -18.24 2.33 -23.20
CA MET A 83 -18.87 2.11 -24.51
C MET A 83 -20.23 2.81 -24.64
N THR A 84 -20.97 2.93 -23.53
CA THR A 84 -22.25 3.64 -23.49
C THR A 84 -22.04 5.16 -23.55
N GLN A 85 -21.01 5.69 -22.89
CA GLN A 85 -20.66 7.11 -22.94
C GLN A 85 -20.09 7.54 -24.30
N LEU A 86 -19.18 6.74 -24.88
CA LEU A 86 -18.71 6.93 -26.27
C LEU A 86 -19.87 6.85 -27.27
N GLY A 87 -20.96 6.16 -26.89
CA GLY A 87 -22.16 6.09 -27.68
C GLY A 87 -22.98 7.37 -27.79
N LYS A 88 -22.86 8.29 -26.83
CA LYS A 88 -23.57 9.58 -26.85
C LYS A 88 -22.87 10.65 -27.71
N GLY A 89 -21.57 10.48 -27.99
CA GLY A 89 -20.75 11.41 -28.78
C GLY A 89 -20.65 11.10 -30.27
N GLY A 90 -21.50 10.22 -30.82
CA GLY A 90 -21.43 9.82 -32.24
C GLY A 90 -20.44 8.68 -32.56
N GLY A 91 -19.69 8.18 -31.58
CA GLY A 91 -18.75 7.05 -31.72
C GLY A 91 -19.33 5.65 -31.46
N ALA A 92 -20.61 5.55 -31.06
CA ALA A 92 -21.27 4.32 -30.60
C ALA A 92 -21.17 3.12 -31.54
N GLY A 93 -21.27 3.40 -32.85
CA GLY A 93 -21.37 2.36 -33.86
C GLY A 93 -20.04 1.64 -34.10
N ILE A 94 -18.94 2.36 -33.91
CA ILE A 94 -17.62 1.89 -34.33
C ILE A 94 -17.08 0.85 -33.34
N ILE A 95 -17.28 1.04 -32.03
CA ILE A 95 -16.65 0.15 -31.04
C ILE A 95 -17.43 -1.14 -30.80
N ARG A 96 -18.77 -1.14 -30.99
CA ARG A 96 -19.57 -2.38 -30.92
C ARG A 96 -19.15 -3.42 -31.96
N GLN A 97 -18.59 -3.01 -33.10
CA GLN A 97 -18.08 -3.92 -34.12
C GLN A 97 -16.83 -4.70 -33.67
N PHE A 98 -16.08 -4.20 -32.68
CA PHE A 98 -14.83 -4.81 -32.25
C PHE A 98 -14.95 -5.63 -30.97
N ALA A 99 -16.10 -5.62 -30.29
CA ALA A 99 -16.29 -6.24 -28.96
C ALA A 99 -16.03 -7.76 -28.90
N ASN A 100 -15.90 -8.46 -30.04
CA ASN A 100 -15.63 -9.90 -30.11
C ASN A 100 -14.20 -10.23 -30.58
N GLY A 101 -13.34 -9.24 -30.79
CA GLY A 101 -11.96 -9.45 -31.23
C GLY A 101 -11.02 -9.79 -30.08
N PRO A 102 -9.89 -10.49 -30.35
CA PRO A 102 -8.78 -10.58 -29.40
C PRO A 102 -8.36 -9.22 -28.84
N GLU A 103 -8.02 -9.21 -27.54
CA GLU A 103 -7.68 -8.02 -26.79
C GLU A 103 -6.24 -8.08 -26.26
N ALA A 104 -5.57 -6.95 -26.24
CA ALA A 104 -4.34 -6.73 -25.48
C ALA A 104 -4.54 -5.54 -24.54
N GLN A 105 -4.31 -5.77 -23.25
CA GLN A 105 -4.36 -4.72 -22.24
C GLN A 105 -2.97 -4.51 -21.65
N GLY A 106 -2.65 -3.27 -21.29
CA GLY A 106 -1.40 -2.99 -20.62
C GLY A 106 -1.07 -1.52 -20.48
N THR A 107 0.14 -1.25 -20.03
CA THR A 107 0.74 0.08 -20.00
C THR A 107 1.74 0.19 -21.14
N ILE A 108 1.71 1.26 -21.92
CA ILE A 108 2.68 1.50 -23.00
C ILE A 108 4.08 1.65 -22.39
N SER A 109 5.00 0.74 -22.74
CA SER A 109 6.41 0.78 -22.33
C SER A 109 7.31 1.42 -23.39
N ALA A 110 6.93 1.36 -24.67
CA ALA A 110 7.63 2.03 -25.77
C ALA A 110 6.66 2.36 -26.92
N ILE A 111 6.99 3.42 -27.66
CA ILE A 111 6.29 3.86 -28.87
C ILE A 111 7.36 4.00 -29.96
N GLU A 112 7.21 3.29 -31.08
CA GLU A 112 8.11 3.48 -32.22
C GLU A 112 7.90 4.85 -32.89
N PRO A 113 8.92 5.41 -33.56
CA PRO A 113 8.77 6.64 -34.33
C PRO A 113 7.56 6.57 -35.29
N GLY A 114 6.70 7.59 -35.26
CA GLY A 114 5.44 7.63 -36.03
C GLY A 114 4.22 7.03 -35.31
N GLY A 115 4.38 6.45 -34.12
CA GLY A 115 3.27 6.07 -33.25
C GLY A 115 2.41 4.91 -33.78
N THR A 116 2.89 4.16 -34.77
CA THR A 116 2.17 3.03 -35.38
C THR A 116 2.40 1.72 -34.67
N LYS A 117 3.45 1.60 -33.84
CA LYS A 117 3.71 0.40 -33.05
C LYS A 117 3.96 0.77 -31.60
N LEU A 118 3.24 0.08 -30.73
CA LEU A 118 3.30 0.22 -29.29
C LEU A 118 3.84 -1.08 -28.71
N THR A 119 4.74 -0.98 -27.74
CA THR A 119 5.06 -2.11 -26.86
C THR A 119 4.36 -1.87 -25.54
N LEU A 120 3.59 -2.85 -25.08
CA LEU A 120 2.97 -2.83 -23.77
C LEU A 120 3.88 -3.52 -22.75
N ASN A 121 3.59 -3.34 -21.47
CA ASN A 121 4.18 -4.17 -20.41
C ASN A 121 3.99 -5.66 -20.72
N LYS A 122 4.93 -6.50 -20.29
CA LYS A 122 5.06 -7.92 -20.69
C LYS A 122 5.47 -8.13 -22.17
N ASN A 123 6.06 -7.12 -22.81
CA ASN A 123 6.58 -7.16 -24.19
C ASN A 123 5.51 -7.51 -25.25
N LYS A 124 4.23 -7.26 -24.98
CA LYS A 124 3.16 -7.45 -25.98
C LYS A 124 3.24 -6.32 -26.99
N VAL A 125 3.36 -6.65 -28.26
CA VAL A 125 3.43 -5.67 -29.36
C VAL A 125 2.03 -5.43 -29.92
N VAL A 126 1.67 -4.15 -30.09
CA VAL A 126 0.44 -3.70 -30.73
C VAL A 126 0.79 -2.82 -31.93
N ASN A 127 0.45 -3.29 -33.14
CA ASN A 127 0.56 -2.53 -34.38
C ASN A 127 -0.78 -1.83 -34.65
N LEU A 128 -0.80 -0.51 -34.72
CA LEU A 128 -2.00 0.26 -35.06
C LEU A 128 -2.24 0.21 -36.57
N ALA A 129 -3.40 -0.28 -36.98
CA ALA A 129 -3.83 -0.19 -38.36
C ALA A 129 -3.91 1.28 -38.83
N SER A 130 -3.80 1.52 -40.14
CA SER A 130 -3.91 2.87 -40.70
C SER A 130 -5.30 3.50 -40.47
N ASP A 131 -6.33 2.66 -40.37
CA ASP A 131 -7.73 2.99 -40.07
C ASP A 131 -8.09 2.77 -38.59
N ALA A 132 -7.10 2.58 -37.71
CA ALA A 132 -7.36 2.36 -36.30
C ALA A 132 -8.10 3.55 -35.66
N VAL A 133 -9.07 3.24 -34.82
CA VAL A 133 -9.85 4.23 -34.06
C VAL A 133 -9.21 4.37 -32.69
N LEU A 134 -8.79 5.58 -32.33
CA LEU A 134 -8.18 5.88 -31.05
C LEU A 134 -9.14 6.71 -30.21
N ALA A 135 -9.37 6.32 -28.97
CA ALA A 135 -10.26 7.03 -28.07
C ALA A 135 -9.76 7.03 -26.63
N ASP A 136 -10.32 7.91 -25.81
CA ASP A 136 -10.27 7.87 -24.36
C ASP A 136 -11.66 8.19 -23.77
N VAL A 137 -11.73 8.44 -22.46
CA VAL A 137 -12.98 8.79 -21.77
C VAL A 137 -13.63 10.09 -22.26
N ASN A 138 -12.88 10.95 -22.96
CA ASN A 138 -13.35 12.24 -23.48
C ASN A 138 -13.65 12.21 -24.99
N GLY A 139 -13.46 11.07 -25.67
CA GLY A 139 -13.79 10.89 -27.09
C GLY A 139 -12.58 10.45 -27.93
N THR A 140 -12.59 10.81 -29.22
CA THR A 140 -11.52 10.44 -30.16
C THR A 140 -10.22 11.19 -29.85
N ILE A 141 -9.10 10.48 -29.89
CA ILE A 141 -7.76 11.03 -29.69
C ILE A 141 -6.87 10.78 -30.91
N THR A 142 -5.71 11.43 -30.99
CA THR A 142 -4.71 11.20 -32.04
C THR A 142 -3.55 10.36 -31.53
N LYS A 143 -2.73 9.79 -32.44
CA LYS A 143 -1.52 9.01 -32.06
C LYS A 143 -0.55 9.82 -31.21
N ASP A 144 -0.40 11.11 -31.49
CA ASP A 144 0.49 12.02 -30.75
C ASP A 144 0.07 12.24 -29.29
N SER A 145 -1.18 11.91 -28.95
CA SER A 145 -1.67 11.99 -27.58
C SER A 145 -1.24 10.80 -26.71
N LEU A 146 -0.81 9.69 -27.33
CA LEU A 146 -0.35 8.49 -26.64
C LEU A 146 1.07 8.69 -26.12
N LYS A 147 1.33 8.27 -24.89
CA LYS A 147 2.62 8.41 -24.23
C LYS A 147 3.04 7.12 -23.54
N VAL A 148 4.36 6.95 -23.38
CA VAL A 148 4.88 5.91 -22.47
C VAL A 148 4.31 6.14 -21.08
N GLY A 149 3.79 5.09 -20.45
CA GLY A 149 3.06 5.15 -19.19
C GLY A 149 1.54 5.17 -19.33
N ASP A 150 0.99 5.44 -20.52
CA ASP A 150 -0.46 5.36 -20.75
C ASP A 150 -0.96 3.94 -20.59
N ARG A 151 -2.10 3.80 -19.90
CA ARG A 151 -2.84 2.54 -19.83
C ARG A 151 -3.72 2.44 -21.05
N VAL A 152 -3.70 1.30 -21.73
CA VAL A 152 -4.46 1.11 -22.96
C VAL A 152 -5.10 -0.26 -23.01
N VAL A 153 -6.22 -0.31 -23.73
CA VAL A 153 -6.90 -1.51 -24.20
C VAL A 153 -6.88 -1.45 -25.72
N ALA A 154 -6.28 -2.44 -26.36
CA ALA A 154 -6.22 -2.55 -27.81
C ALA A 154 -7.02 -3.77 -28.25
N VAL A 155 -7.83 -3.62 -29.30
CA VAL A 155 -8.68 -4.68 -29.84
C VAL A 155 -8.39 -4.83 -31.34
N GLY A 156 -8.19 -6.07 -31.78
CA GLY A 156 -7.81 -6.33 -33.16
C GLY A 156 -7.54 -7.78 -33.48
N LYS A 157 -6.71 -8.01 -34.50
CA LYS A 157 -6.33 -9.35 -34.97
C LYS A 157 -4.99 -9.75 -34.37
N VAL A 158 -4.90 -10.95 -33.80
CA VAL A 158 -3.60 -11.54 -33.39
C VAL A 158 -2.88 -12.07 -34.62
N GLU A 159 -1.62 -11.71 -34.77
CA GLU A 159 -0.75 -12.17 -35.86
C GLU A 159 0.06 -13.41 -35.42
N SER A 160 0.73 -14.05 -36.38
CA SER A 160 1.48 -15.29 -36.14
C SER A 160 2.68 -15.14 -35.20
N ASP A 161 3.21 -13.93 -35.06
CA ASP A 161 4.28 -13.57 -34.13
C ASP A 161 3.75 -13.22 -32.71
N ASN A 162 2.45 -13.45 -32.46
CA ASN A 162 1.74 -13.08 -31.24
C ASN A 162 1.66 -11.55 -31.01
N SER A 163 1.96 -10.71 -32.00
CA SER A 163 1.58 -9.29 -31.97
C SER A 163 0.08 -9.11 -32.23
N LEU A 164 -0.45 -7.92 -31.93
CA LEU A 164 -1.83 -7.55 -32.19
C LEU A 164 -1.88 -6.42 -33.23
N THR A 165 -2.49 -6.63 -34.38
CA THR A 165 -2.87 -5.54 -35.29
C THR A 165 -4.19 -4.94 -34.82
N ALA A 166 -4.13 -3.81 -34.11
CA ALA A 166 -5.28 -3.16 -33.50
C ALA A 166 -6.06 -2.29 -34.49
N LYS A 167 -7.39 -2.47 -34.51
CA LYS A 167 -8.34 -1.59 -35.19
C LYS A 167 -8.99 -0.59 -34.25
N ALA A 168 -8.94 -0.85 -32.95
CA ALA A 168 -9.36 0.09 -31.93
C ALA A 168 -8.32 0.12 -30.80
N LEU A 169 -8.07 1.31 -30.26
CA LEU A 169 -7.26 1.51 -29.06
C LEU A 169 -7.95 2.52 -28.16
N ILE A 170 -8.20 2.11 -26.93
CA ILE A 170 -8.81 2.94 -25.89
C ILE A 170 -7.74 3.24 -24.84
N ARG A 171 -7.39 4.51 -24.68
CA ARG A 171 -6.58 4.98 -23.56
C ARG A 171 -7.44 5.05 -22.31
N LEU A 172 -7.05 4.28 -21.30
CA LEU A 172 -7.69 4.26 -19.99
C LEU A 172 -7.14 5.39 -19.11
N PRO A 173 -7.95 5.90 -18.16
CA PRO A 173 -7.46 6.81 -17.13
C PRO A 173 -6.27 6.22 -16.36
N ALA A 174 -5.32 7.09 -16.02
CA ALA A 174 -4.23 6.74 -15.12
C ALA A 174 -4.80 6.31 -13.75
N LEU A 175 -4.23 5.26 -13.17
CA LEU A 175 -4.61 4.84 -11.82
C LEU A 175 -4.05 5.83 -10.80
N PRO A 176 -4.82 6.16 -9.74
CA PRO A 176 -4.27 6.86 -8.61
C PRO A 176 -3.08 6.09 -8.03
N LYS A 177 -2.00 6.79 -7.74
CA LYS A 177 -0.85 6.28 -7.00
C LYS A 177 -0.94 6.67 -5.54
N VAL A 178 -0.37 5.82 -4.70
CA VAL A 178 -0.23 6.05 -3.26
C VAL A 178 1.25 6.28 -2.98
N LEU A 179 1.59 7.48 -2.51
CA LEU A 179 2.93 7.82 -2.06
C LEU A 179 2.94 7.94 -0.54
N VAL A 180 3.87 7.26 0.11
CA VAL A 180 4.08 7.36 1.56
C VAL A 180 5.47 7.95 1.79
N GLY A 181 5.55 9.16 2.33
CA GLY A 181 6.80 9.90 2.46
C GLY A 181 6.91 10.66 3.77
N ASP A 182 8.11 11.16 4.06
CA ASP A 182 8.33 12.10 5.16
C ASP A 182 7.88 13.50 4.72
N PHE A 183 7.15 14.21 5.58
CA PHE A 183 6.76 15.60 5.31
C PHE A 183 8.01 16.49 5.25
N VAL A 184 8.11 17.33 4.22
CA VAL A 184 9.20 18.31 4.07
C VAL A 184 8.69 19.72 4.37
N SER A 185 7.72 20.18 3.59
CA SER A 185 7.10 21.50 3.76
C SER A 185 5.72 21.54 3.08
N SER A 186 4.94 22.57 3.35
CA SER A 186 3.67 22.82 2.65
C SER A 186 3.41 24.32 2.53
N ASP A 187 2.62 24.69 1.53
CA ASP A 187 2.00 26.00 1.42
C ASP A 187 0.46 25.86 1.34
N ALA A 188 -0.24 26.86 0.80
CA ALA A 188 -1.69 26.87 0.69
C ALA A 188 -2.25 25.82 -0.29
N SER A 189 -1.49 25.39 -1.29
CA SER A 189 -1.96 24.48 -2.35
C SER A 189 -1.01 23.33 -2.65
N THR A 190 0.21 23.34 -2.10
CA THR A 190 1.22 22.32 -2.34
C THR A 190 1.78 21.72 -1.05
N LEU A 191 2.13 20.44 -1.13
CA LEU A 191 2.81 19.67 -0.09
C LEU A 191 4.05 19.02 -0.69
N LYS A 192 5.20 19.20 -0.05
CA LYS A 192 6.43 18.50 -0.38
C LYS A 192 6.63 17.31 0.55
N ILE A 193 6.86 16.13 -0.02
CA ILE A 193 7.19 14.91 0.72
C ILE A 193 8.48 14.28 0.18
N LYS A 194 9.21 13.56 1.03
CA LYS A 194 10.34 12.74 0.61
C LYS A 194 9.94 11.27 0.59
N ASN A 195 9.90 10.65 -0.58
CA ASN A 195 9.65 9.21 -0.76
C ASN A 195 10.89 8.56 -1.37
N ASN A 196 11.48 7.57 -0.68
CA ASN A 196 12.70 6.87 -1.14
C ASN A 196 13.85 7.83 -1.53
N ASN A 197 14.06 8.88 -0.74
CA ASN A 197 15.02 9.97 -0.98
C ASN A 197 14.73 10.90 -2.16
N VAL A 198 13.66 10.69 -2.91
CA VAL A 198 13.19 11.60 -3.96
C VAL A 198 12.20 12.59 -3.35
N GLU A 199 12.38 13.89 -3.61
CA GLU A 199 11.41 14.91 -3.22
C GLU A 199 10.28 14.94 -4.25
N TRP A 200 9.05 14.85 -3.75
CA TRP A 200 7.83 14.92 -4.54
C TRP A 200 7.04 16.17 -4.19
N THR A 201 6.45 16.81 -5.18
CA THR A 201 5.53 17.94 -5.00
C THR A 201 4.09 17.49 -5.26
N ALA A 202 3.27 17.50 -4.22
CA ALA A 202 1.85 17.20 -4.28
C ALA A 202 1.03 18.49 -4.36
N THR A 203 0.32 18.70 -5.46
CA THR A 203 -0.62 19.83 -5.64
C THR A 203 -2.03 19.36 -5.31
N LEU A 204 -2.79 20.13 -4.52
CA LEU A 204 -4.18 19.79 -4.20
C LEU A 204 -5.06 19.84 -5.46
N GLY A 205 -5.74 18.74 -5.75
CA GLY A 205 -6.87 18.74 -6.68
C GLY A 205 -8.08 19.51 -6.12
N THR A 206 -9.00 19.90 -7.00
CA THR A 206 -10.17 20.74 -6.66
C THR A 206 -11.03 20.19 -5.51
N ASN A 207 -11.06 18.87 -5.33
CA ASN A 207 -11.83 18.19 -4.28
C ASN A 207 -10.95 17.35 -3.36
N ALA A 208 -9.68 17.74 -3.19
CA ALA A 208 -8.74 16.99 -2.38
C ALA A 208 -9.20 16.93 -0.92
N LYS A 209 -9.31 15.71 -0.36
CA LYS A 209 -9.58 15.53 1.07
C LYS A 209 -8.27 15.50 1.84
N ILE A 210 -8.12 16.39 2.83
CA ILE A 210 -6.97 16.38 3.73
C ILE A 210 -7.44 15.93 5.10
N THR A 211 -6.77 14.94 5.67
CA THR A 211 -7.01 14.51 7.04
C THR A 211 -5.73 14.46 7.85
N LYS A 212 -5.84 14.80 9.13
CA LYS A 212 -4.80 14.61 10.13
C LYS A 212 -5.38 13.83 11.29
N ASP A 213 -4.74 12.73 11.65
CA ASP A 213 -5.18 11.88 12.75
C ASP A 213 -6.65 11.40 12.61
N GLY A 214 -7.15 11.28 11.37
CA GLY A 214 -8.51 10.85 11.07
C GLY A 214 -9.58 11.97 11.11
N LYS A 215 -9.19 13.23 11.32
CA LYS A 215 -10.08 14.40 11.26
C LYS A 215 -9.78 15.23 10.03
N ASP A 216 -10.79 15.93 9.51
CA ASP A 216 -10.58 16.90 8.42
C ASP A 216 -9.58 17.97 8.86
N ALA A 217 -8.66 18.31 7.95
CA ALA A 217 -7.54 19.20 8.22
C ALA A 217 -7.27 20.09 7.00
N LYS A 218 -6.39 21.08 7.17
CA LYS A 218 -5.78 21.89 6.10
C LYS A 218 -4.31 21.50 5.93
N LEU A 219 -3.70 21.85 4.80
CA LEU A 219 -2.26 21.64 4.59
C LEU A 219 -1.41 22.29 5.69
N THR A 220 -1.81 23.49 6.14
CA THR A 220 -1.14 24.22 7.21
C THR A 220 -1.20 23.54 8.58
N ASP A 221 -2.10 22.56 8.76
CA ASP A 221 -2.22 21.81 10.01
C ASP A 221 -1.22 20.63 10.06
N LEU A 222 -0.58 20.30 8.94
CA LEU A 222 0.37 19.21 8.84
C LEU A 222 1.73 19.61 9.45
N THR A 223 2.41 18.65 10.06
CA THR A 223 3.67 18.87 10.79
C THR A 223 4.78 17.94 10.30
N ASN A 224 6.03 18.37 10.33
CA ASN A 224 7.18 17.57 9.85
C ASN A 224 7.55 16.35 10.72
N THR A 225 6.77 16.05 11.75
CA THR A 225 7.05 14.98 12.73
C THR A 225 6.54 13.61 12.30
N GLN A 226 5.74 13.52 11.24
CA GLN A 226 5.06 12.29 10.83
C GLN A 226 5.08 12.08 9.33
N LYS A 227 5.05 10.80 8.93
CA LYS A 227 4.85 10.41 7.53
C LYS A 227 3.47 10.85 7.03
N VAL A 228 3.41 11.14 5.74
CA VAL A 228 2.21 11.53 5.02
C VAL A 228 1.95 10.50 3.92
N THR A 229 0.69 10.12 3.77
CA THR A 229 0.19 9.34 2.64
C THR A 229 -0.52 10.27 1.69
N VAL A 230 -0.09 10.32 0.44
CA VAL A 230 -0.70 11.12 -0.62
C VAL A 230 -1.25 10.17 -1.68
N VAL A 231 -2.53 10.35 -2.03
CA VAL A 231 -3.21 9.57 -3.08
C VAL A 231 -3.62 10.50 -4.20
N GLY A 232 -3.23 10.20 -5.45
CA GLY A 232 -3.52 11.09 -6.58
C GLY A 232 -2.95 10.62 -7.90
N LEU A 233 -3.09 11.45 -8.93
CA LEU A 233 -2.51 11.18 -10.25
C LEU A 233 -1.07 11.68 -10.27
N ALA A 234 -0.11 10.76 -10.38
CA ALA A 234 1.31 11.12 -10.28
C ALA A 234 1.99 11.15 -11.65
N ASP A 235 2.86 12.15 -11.83
CA ASP A 235 3.87 12.21 -12.88
C ASP A 235 5.21 11.81 -12.27
N GLU A 236 5.66 10.59 -12.59
CA GLU A 236 6.92 10.03 -12.10
C GLU A 236 8.15 10.75 -12.66
N THR A 237 8.05 11.33 -13.85
CA THR A 237 9.19 12.01 -14.50
C THR A 237 9.40 13.37 -13.85
N ALA A 238 8.31 14.08 -13.56
CA ALA A 238 8.36 15.37 -12.89
C ALA A 238 8.42 15.26 -11.36
N HIS A 239 8.25 14.06 -10.79
CA HIS A 239 8.05 13.83 -9.35
C HIS A 239 6.95 14.74 -8.77
N THR A 240 5.83 14.83 -9.47
CA THR A 240 4.65 15.59 -9.03
C THR A 240 3.43 14.70 -8.89
N ILE A 241 2.48 15.09 -8.05
CA ILE A 241 1.20 14.38 -7.90
C ILE A 241 0.05 15.37 -7.72
N VAL A 242 -1.02 15.22 -8.50
CA VAL A 242 -2.27 15.93 -8.26
C VAL A 242 -3.04 15.13 -7.22
N ALA A 243 -2.96 15.57 -5.97
CA ALA A 243 -3.51 14.88 -4.82
C ALA A 243 -5.04 14.94 -4.80
N THR A 244 -5.66 13.77 -4.68
CA THR A 244 -7.09 13.58 -4.39
C THR A 244 -7.34 13.33 -2.91
N SER A 245 -6.35 12.78 -2.20
CA SER A 245 -6.33 12.80 -0.74
C SER A 245 -4.93 12.93 -0.16
N ILE A 246 -4.85 13.53 1.02
CA ILE A 246 -3.63 13.63 1.85
C ILE A 246 -4.02 13.21 3.25
N THR A 247 -3.27 12.29 3.83
CA THR A 247 -3.47 11.83 5.21
C THR A 247 -2.16 11.87 5.96
N GLN A 248 -2.12 12.61 7.07
CA GLN A 248 -1.00 12.58 8.01
C GLN A 248 -1.39 11.95 9.33
N GLY A 249 -0.43 11.23 9.90
CA GLY A 249 -0.60 10.53 11.15
C GLY A 249 -1.21 9.16 10.94
N ARG A 250 -1.16 8.36 11.99
CA ARG A 250 -2.03 7.19 12.04
C ARG A 250 -3.45 7.75 12.19
N PRO A 251 -4.46 7.23 11.46
CA PRO A 251 -5.84 7.52 11.84
C PRO A 251 -5.92 7.25 13.34
N THR A 252 -6.21 8.27 14.15
CA THR A 252 -6.29 8.02 15.58
C THR A 252 -7.40 7.01 15.74
N ILE A 253 -7.08 5.90 16.41
CA ILE A 253 -8.01 4.84 16.76
C ILE A 253 -9.18 5.41 17.61
N ALA A 254 -9.15 6.70 17.97
CA ALA A 254 -10.30 7.45 18.48
C ALA A 254 -11.59 7.23 17.66
N ALA A 255 -11.52 7.04 16.33
CA ALA A 255 -12.70 6.71 15.52
C ALA A 255 -13.12 5.23 15.59
N LEU A 256 -12.22 4.34 16.02
CA LEU A 256 -12.49 2.92 16.24
C LEU A 256 -12.90 2.65 17.70
N GLY A 257 -13.03 3.66 18.55
CA GLY A 257 -13.22 3.48 19.99
C GLY A 257 -11.93 3.04 20.69
N ASP A 258 -11.91 3.20 22.01
CA ASP A 258 -10.86 2.59 22.83
C ASP A 258 -10.94 1.06 22.72
N PHE A 259 -9.78 0.41 22.84
CA PHE A 259 -9.72 -1.04 22.90
C PHE A 259 -9.19 -1.48 24.26
N THR A 260 -9.73 -2.59 24.75
CA THR A 260 -9.15 -3.33 25.86
C THR A 260 -9.08 -4.81 25.49
N ASN A 261 -8.00 -5.47 25.84
CA ASN A 261 -7.83 -6.90 25.63
C ASN A 261 -7.37 -7.56 26.92
N GLY A 262 -7.75 -8.82 27.11
CA GLY A 262 -7.43 -9.54 28.33
C GLY A 262 -8.23 -10.81 28.49
N LYS A 263 -8.03 -11.45 29.63
CA LYS A 263 -8.86 -12.59 30.05
C LYS A 263 -10.06 -12.10 30.83
N ILE A 264 -11.21 -12.73 30.63
CA ILE A 264 -12.40 -12.47 31.44
C ILE A 264 -12.16 -13.00 32.86
N LYS A 265 -12.27 -12.12 33.85
CA LYS A 265 -12.13 -12.43 35.29
C LYS A 265 -13.48 -12.79 35.92
N SER A 266 -14.54 -12.08 35.56
CA SER A 266 -15.90 -12.33 36.05
C SER A 266 -16.93 -11.84 35.04
N ILE A 267 -18.14 -12.40 35.10
CA ILE A 267 -19.27 -12.05 34.24
C ILE A 267 -20.47 -11.78 35.14
N ASP A 268 -21.15 -10.66 34.91
CA ASP A 268 -22.41 -10.28 35.53
C ASP A 268 -23.48 -10.13 34.44
N THR A 269 -24.18 -11.25 34.18
CA THR A 269 -25.25 -11.28 33.17
C THR A 269 -26.47 -10.45 33.59
N ALA A 270 -26.72 -10.26 34.88
CA ALA A 270 -27.82 -9.44 35.37
C ALA A 270 -27.54 -7.95 35.18
N GLY A 271 -26.29 -7.54 35.39
CA GLY A 271 -25.80 -6.17 35.17
C GLY A 271 -25.32 -5.88 33.75
N ASN A 272 -25.47 -6.81 32.79
CA ASN A 272 -24.96 -6.70 31.41
C ASN A 272 -23.49 -6.25 31.36
N SER A 273 -22.63 -6.89 32.16
CA SER A 273 -21.23 -6.52 32.22
C SER A 273 -20.30 -7.71 32.47
N PHE A 274 -19.02 -7.52 32.22
CA PHE A 274 -17.97 -8.46 32.60
C PHE A 274 -16.67 -7.70 32.92
N VAL A 275 -15.77 -8.31 33.66
CA VAL A 275 -14.47 -7.72 34.01
C VAL A 275 -13.38 -8.42 33.23
N VAL A 276 -12.49 -7.65 32.58
CA VAL A 276 -11.29 -8.17 31.93
C VAL A 276 -10.04 -7.78 32.70
N THR A 277 -9.14 -8.73 32.91
CA THR A 277 -7.79 -8.42 33.40
C THR A 277 -6.93 -8.04 32.21
N ARG A 278 -6.71 -6.73 32.06
CA ARG A 278 -5.87 -6.14 31.01
C ARG A 278 -4.41 -6.19 31.41
N ILE A 279 -3.53 -6.45 30.44
CA ILE A 279 -2.09 -6.20 30.57
C ILE A 279 -1.80 -4.87 29.86
N ASP A 280 -1.35 -3.87 30.62
CA ASP A 280 -0.89 -2.62 30.02
C ASP A 280 0.39 -2.91 29.20
N PRO A 281 0.40 -2.62 27.88
CA PRO A 281 1.56 -2.93 27.05
C PRO A 281 2.81 -2.12 27.41
N ALA A 282 2.65 -0.93 28.00
CA ALA A 282 3.76 -0.06 28.38
C ALA A 282 4.38 -0.48 29.74
N THR A 283 3.54 -0.81 30.72
CA THR A 283 4.01 -1.10 32.09
C THR A 283 4.09 -2.59 32.43
N ARG A 284 3.49 -3.46 31.61
CA ARG A 284 3.29 -4.90 31.87
C ARG A 284 2.48 -5.20 33.14
N ASN A 285 1.91 -4.19 33.79
CA ASN A 285 1.07 -4.37 34.95
C ASN A 285 -0.32 -4.85 34.54
N SER A 286 -0.87 -5.75 35.35
CA SER A 286 -2.26 -6.17 35.21
C SER A 286 -3.19 -5.17 35.90
N ALA A 287 -4.24 -4.75 35.20
CA ALA A 287 -5.31 -3.95 35.78
C ALA A 287 -6.66 -4.48 35.29
N ASP A 288 -7.63 -4.53 36.19
CA ASP A 288 -8.98 -4.94 35.82
C ASP A 288 -9.74 -3.76 35.18
N ALA A 289 -10.55 -4.07 34.18
CA ALA A 289 -11.45 -3.12 33.54
C ALA A 289 -12.85 -3.72 33.41
N THR A 290 -13.86 -3.01 33.90
CA THR A 290 -15.26 -3.38 33.70
C THR A 290 -15.70 -3.01 32.28
N VAL A 291 -16.32 -3.95 31.59
CA VAL A 291 -16.90 -3.80 30.26
C VAL A 291 -18.40 -3.95 30.38
N LYS A 292 -19.14 -2.89 30.06
CA LYS A 292 -20.59 -2.86 29.95
C LYS A 292 -20.97 -3.16 28.50
N VAL A 293 -22.00 -3.99 28.32
CA VAL A 293 -22.55 -4.33 27.01
C VAL A 293 -24.02 -3.92 26.96
N ASP A 294 -24.54 -3.68 25.77
CA ASP A 294 -25.94 -3.34 25.55
C ASP A 294 -26.48 -4.05 24.30
N SER A 295 -27.69 -3.70 23.87
CA SER A 295 -28.32 -4.25 22.66
C SER A 295 -27.59 -3.89 21.36
N ASN A 296 -26.69 -2.91 21.38
CA ASN A 296 -25.92 -2.45 20.22
C ASN A 296 -24.54 -3.12 20.14
N THR A 297 -24.10 -3.79 21.22
CA THR A 297 -22.84 -4.53 21.23
C THR A 297 -22.87 -5.69 20.24
N LYS A 298 -21.94 -5.71 19.29
CA LYS A 298 -21.77 -6.82 18.34
C LYS A 298 -20.80 -7.85 18.90
N TYR A 299 -21.17 -9.13 18.79
CA TYR A 299 -20.31 -10.24 19.18
C TYR A 299 -19.73 -10.87 17.92
N LEU A 300 -18.40 -10.91 17.82
CA LEU A 300 -17.68 -11.40 16.66
C LEU A 300 -16.89 -12.66 17.01
N GLY A 301 -17.20 -13.75 16.33
CA GLY A 301 -16.54 -15.04 16.50
C GLY A 301 -17.51 -16.19 16.18
N ASN A 302 -16.97 -17.36 15.85
CA ASN A 302 -17.81 -18.48 15.43
C ASN A 302 -18.68 -19.06 16.56
N THR A 303 -18.30 -18.83 17.82
CA THR A 303 -18.91 -19.47 18.99
C THR A 303 -19.61 -18.50 19.93
N ILE A 304 -19.53 -17.19 19.68
CA ILE A 304 -20.13 -16.17 20.56
C ILE A 304 -21.19 -15.38 19.81
N LYS A 305 -22.40 -15.33 20.37
CA LYS A 305 -23.55 -14.58 19.86
C LYS A 305 -24.06 -13.56 20.87
N GLY A 306 -23.68 -13.69 22.14
CA GLY A 306 -24.02 -12.76 23.20
C GLY A 306 -23.19 -12.93 24.47
N LEU A 307 -23.49 -12.11 25.48
CA LEU A 307 -22.80 -12.11 26.78
C LEU A 307 -22.86 -13.49 27.48
N SER A 308 -23.96 -14.22 27.30
CA SER A 308 -24.17 -15.56 27.87
C SER A 308 -23.21 -16.63 27.34
N ASP A 309 -22.59 -16.40 26.18
CA ASP A 309 -21.67 -17.37 25.56
C ASP A 309 -20.23 -17.17 26.03
N LEU A 310 -19.95 -16.04 26.69
CA LEU A 310 -18.65 -15.73 27.26
C LEU A 310 -18.41 -16.55 28.54
N LYS A 311 -17.15 -16.92 28.78
CA LYS A 311 -16.74 -17.65 29.99
C LYS A 311 -15.59 -16.95 30.69
N VAL A 312 -15.48 -17.16 31.99
CA VAL A 312 -14.27 -16.81 32.74
C VAL A 312 -13.07 -17.51 32.09
N ASP A 313 -11.93 -16.82 32.09
CA ASP A 313 -10.67 -17.17 31.41
C ASP A 313 -10.65 -17.08 29.89
N ASP A 314 -11.79 -16.83 29.22
CA ASP A 314 -11.79 -16.53 27.79
C ASP A 314 -10.94 -15.30 27.53
N THR A 315 -10.10 -15.36 26.50
CA THR A 315 -9.41 -14.18 26.00
C THR A 315 -10.35 -13.41 25.09
N VAL A 316 -10.52 -12.11 25.34
CA VAL A 316 -11.37 -11.25 24.51
C VAL A 316 -10.63 -9.99 24.10
N MET A 317 -11.02 -9.47 22.94
CA MET A 317 -10.74 -8.11 22.52
C MET A 317 -12.05 -7.34 22.52
N VAL A 318 -12.10 -6.25 23.26
CA VAL A 318 -13.26 -5.37 23.36
C VAL A 318 -12.92 -4.05 22.70
N ARG A 319 -13.83 -3.61 21.84
CA ARG A 319 -13.85 -2.28 21.25
C ARG A 319 -15.02 -1.51 21.86
N GLY A 320 -14.79 -0.27 22.29
CA GLY A 320 -15.83 0.52 22.94
C GLY A 320 -15.38 1.91 23.33
N THR A 321 -16.27 2.68 23.96
CA THR A 321 -15.94 4.01 24.48
C THR A 321 -15.59 3.90 25.96
N LYS A 322 -14.38 4.33 26.35
CA LYS A 322 -14.02 4.41 27.76
C LYS A 322 -14.85 5.50 28.45
N GLN A 323 -15.46 5.14 29.56
CA GLN A 323 -16.31 6.00 30.38
C GLN A 323 -15.46 6.74 31.42
N THR A 324 -16.05 7.77 32.04
CA THR A 324 -15.38 8.60 33.07
C THR A 324 -15.04 7.80 34.34
N ASP A 325 -15.81 6.76 34.66
CA ASP A 325 -15.56 5.81 35.76
C ASP A 325 -14.44 4.79 35.43
N GLY A 326 -13.86 4.84 34.23
CA GLY A 326 -12.83 3.91 33.76
C GLY A 326 -13.36 2.61 33.15
N SER A 327 -14.67 2.38 33.18
CA SER A 327 -15.32 1.26 32.48
C SER A 327 -15.36 1.48 30.96
N TYR A 328 -15.71 0.46 30.20
CA TYR A 328 -15.86 0.52 28.75
C TYR A 328 -17.30 0.20 28.37
N LEU A 329 -17.93 1.04 27.54
CA LEU A 329 -19.19 0.68 26.86
C LEU A 329 -18.84 0.03 25.51
N ALA A 330 -19.04 -1.28 25.41
CA ALA A 330 -18.60 -2.06 24.25
C ALA A 330 -19.50 -1.85 23.03
N THR A 331 -18.87 -1.56 21.89
CA THR A 331 -19.51 -1.60 20.57
C THR A 331 -19.26 -2.95 19.89
N GLU A 332 -18.11 -3.58 20.13
CA GLU A 332 -17.77 -4.90 19.61
C GLU A 332 -17.00 -5.73 20.65
N VAL A 333 -17.34 -7.02 20.76
CA VAL A 333 -16.63 -8.01 21.58
C VAL A 333 -16.21 -9.16 20.68
N VAL A 334 -14.90 -9.37 20.58
CA VAL A 334 -14.30 -10.46 19.79
C VAL A 334 -13.76 -11.51 20.75
N SER A 335 -14.20 -12.77 20.62
CA SER A 335 -13.58 -13.87 21.37
C SER A 335 -12.28 -14.30 20.70
N GLY A 336 -11.20 -14.24 21.47
CA GLY A 336 -9.82 -14.44 21.07
C GLY A 336 -9.38 -15.90 21.00
N ASN A 337 -10.23 -16.87 21.37
CA ASN A 337 -9.89 -18.29 21.36
C ASN A 337 -9.49 -18.79 19.94
N GLY A 338 -9.89 -18.07 18.87
CA GLY A 338 -9.42 -18.28 17.49
C GLY A 338 -8.41 -17.27 16.95
N PHE A 339 -8.43 -16.00 17.40
CA PHE A 339 -7.59 -14.93 16.83
C PHE A 339 -6.11 -15.00 17.23
N MET A 340 -5.78 -15.50 18.43
CA MET A 340 -4.40 -15.54 18.92
C MET A 340 -3.62 -16.79 18.49
N ARG A 341 -4.30 -17.84 18.00
CA ARG A 341 -3.64 -19.08 17.55
C ARG A 341 -2.86 -18.92 16.24
N GLY A 342 -3.12 -17.87 15.45
CA GLY A 342 -2.40 -17.59 14.19
C GLY A 342 -1.11 -16.79 14.32
N ILE A 343 -0.83 -16.20 15.49
CA ILE A 343 0.42 -15.47 15.78
C ILE A 343 1.31 -16.27 16.74
N GLN A 344 0.88 -17.50 17.10
CA GLN A 344 1.73 -18.41 17.85
C GLN A 344 2.94 -18.74 16.99
N ALA A 345 4.11 -18.44 17.54
CA ALA A 345 5.43 -18.57 16.93
C ALA A 345 5.48 -19.70 15.90
N GLY A 346 5.89 -19.37 14.68
CA GLY A 346 5.99 -20.32 13.59
C GLY A 346 6.72 -21.61 14.01
N PRO A 347 6.51 -22.72 13.27
CA PRO A 347 7.06 -24.04 13.59
C PRO A 347 8.59 -24.03 13.43
N GLY A 348 9.29 -23.45 14.40
CA GLY A 348 10.71 -23.16 14.34
C GLY A 348 11.30 -23.25 15.74
N GLY A 349 11.44 -24.47 16.23
CA GLY A 349 12.00 -24.70 17.56
C GLY A 349 11.79 -26.13 18.04
N LYS A 350 12.19 -27.13 17.25
CA LYS A 350 12.57 -28.43 17.84
C LYS A 350 13.86 -28.22 18.64
N GLY A 351 13.75 -27.54 19.78
CA GLY A 351 14.74 -27.61 20.83
C GLY A 351 14.74 -29.07 21.30
N GLN A 352 15.79 -29.78 20.93
CA GLN A 352 16.10 -31.11 21.42
C GLN A 352 16.12 -31.04 22.95
N GLY A 353 15.06 -31.55 23.57
CA GLY A 353 15.12 -31.95 24.98
C GLY A 353 16.10 -33.11 25.05
N GLY A 354 17.29 -32.84 25.57
CA GLY A 354 18.20 -33.88 26.02
C GLY A 354 17.48 -34.74 27.05
N GLN A 355 17.16 -35.98 26.69
CA GLN A 355 16.82 -37.02 27.64
C GLN A 355 18.03 -37.23 28.54
N ILE A 356 17.96 -36.74 29.77
CA ILE A 356 18.91 -37.14 30.81
C ILE A 356 18.46 -38.54 31.24
N ALA A 357 19.19 -39.55 30.78
CA ALA A 357 19.04 -40.91 31.26
C ALA A 357 19.34 -40.97 32.77
N PRO A 358 18.52 -41.67 33.57
CA PRO A 358 18.83 -41.90 34.97
C PRO A 358 19.95 -42.96 35.05
N GLY A 359 21.16 -42.58 35.43
CA GLY A 359 22.21 -43.56 35.74
C GLY A 359 23.69 -43.19 35.58
N GLY A 360 24.05 -41.94 35.24
CA GLY A 360 25.46 -41.56 35.08
C GLY A 360 26.15 -41.16 36.39
N GLN A 361 27.05 -42.02 36.89
CA GLN A 361 27.92 -41.76 38.05
C GLN A 361 28.70 -40.45 37.94
N MET A 362 28.69 -39.66 39.02
CA MET A 362 29.53 -38.48 39.20
C MET A 362 31.01 -38.88 39.32
N ARG A 363 31.86 -38.39 38.40
CA ARG A 363 33.32 -38.36 38.61
C ARG A 363 33.71 -37.05 39.32
N PRO A 364 34.38 -37.10 40.48
CA PRO A 364 34.93 -35.93 41.12
C PRO A 364 36.35 -35.65 40.61
N GLY A 365 36.67 -34.38 40.35
CA GLY A 365 38.06 -33.92 40.25
C GLY A 365 38.31 -32.94 39.11
N GLY A 366 38.64 -31.70 39.46
CA GLY A 366 39.14 -30.72 38.49
C GLY A 366 39.17 -29.29 39.03
N ARG A 367 40.04 -29.02 40.01
CA ARG A 367 40.44 -27.66 40.40
C ARG A 367 41.20 -26.98 39.26
N GLY A 368 40.90 -25.71 39.01
CA GLY A 368 41.70 -24.77 38.21
C GLY A 368 41.03 -23.39 38.25
N GLN A 369 41.32 -22.54 39.25
CA GLN A 369 42.39 -21.52 39.27
C GLN A 369 42.11 -20.37 38.27
N MET A 370 41.54 -19.27 38.78
CA MET A 370 42.11 -17.91 38.90
C MET A 370 42.28 -17.11 37.60
N GLY A 371 41.77 -15.87 37.60
CA GLY A 371 42.39 -14.77 36.83
C GLY A 371 41.47 -13.62 36.41
N GLY A 372 41.66 -12.43 37.01
CA GLY A 372 41.33 -11.07 36.50
C GLY A 372 39.87 -10.63 36.67
N SER A 373 39.47 -9.66 37.49
CA SER A 373 40.05 -8.37 37.91
C SER A 373 40.38 -7.44 36.75
N GLY A 374 39.37 -6.68 36.31
CA GLY A 374 39.49 -5.56 35.39
C GLY A 374 38.42 -4.53 35.73
N GLY A 375 38.75 -3.59 36.61
CA GLY A 375 37.90 -2.44 36.93
C GLY A 375 37.85 -1.46 35.76
N ASN A 376 36.67 -0.87 35.54
CA ASN A 376 36.55 0.33 34.73
C ASN A 376 35.59 1.31 35.43
N THR A 377 36.18 2.23 36.19
CA THR A 377 35.52 3.41 36.72
C THR A 377 35.70 4.54 35.72
N ASN A 378 34.63 4.95 35.05
CA ASN A 378 34.60 6.24 34.36
C ASN A 378 33.63 7.17 35.09
N SER A 379 34.24 8.06 35.88
CA SER A 379 33.64 9.19 36.57
C SER A 379 33.82 10.41 35.68
N THR A 380 32.72 11.02 35.25
CA THR A 380 32.70 12.40 34.73
C THR A 380 31.61 13.16 35.48
N GLY A 381 32.05 14.05 36.37
CA GLY A 381 31.15 14.97 37.10
C GLY A 381 30.65 16.12 36.23
N PRO A 382 29.62 16.87 36.68
CA PRO A 382 29.19 18.10 36.03
C PRO A 382 29.96 19.33 36.55
N VAL A 383 30.43 20.17 35.63
CA VAL A 383 30.88 21.53 35.88
C VAL A 383 29.67 22.46 35.81
N SER A 384 29.41 23.21 36.88
CA SER A 384 28.48 24.35 36.88
C SER A 384 29.25 25.63 36.56
N ASN A 385 28.69 26.48 35.70
CA ASN A 385 28.79 27.95 35.70
C ASN A 385 27.42 28.43 35.20
N GLY A 386 26.78 29.46 35.77
CA GLY A 386 27.37 30.73 36.17
C GLY A 386 27.13 31.69 35.03
#